data_AF-A0A124F301-F1
#
_entry.id   AF-A0A124F301-F1
#
_cell.length_a   1.000
_cell.length_b   1.000
_cell.length_c   1.000
_cell.angle_alpha   90.00
_cell.angle_beta   90.00
_cell.angle_gamma   90.00
#
_symmetry.space_group_name_H-M   'P 1'
#
loop_
_entity.id
_entity.type
_entity.pdbx_description
1 polymer ?
#
loop_
_entity_poly.entity_id
_entity_poly.type
_entity_poly.pdbx_seq_one_letter_code
_entity_poly.pdbx_strand_id
1 'polypeptide(L)'
;MKKIVDIETALKMFEDASITQVESTENGNYKVGNKNYEKVINAASFLKSQNSIESLFQLLDHQHKGPRLWSACYILHLDEKKAIKVLKEISKQAGIIGSTAEITLDEWKKGNLTFL
;
A
#
# COMPACT_ATOMS: atom_id res chain seq x y z
N MET A 1 16.36 9.74 -6.44
CA MET A 1 15.17 9.73 -5.56
C MET A 1 15.44 10.72 -4.43
N LYS A 2 14.42 11.41 -3.87
CA LYS A 2 14.63 12.09 -2.58
C LYS A 2 15.06 11.02 -1.57
N LYS A 3 16.11 11.30 -0.79
CA LYS A 3 16.62 10.35 0.20
C LYS A 3 15.59 10.27 1.34
N ILE A 4 15.17 9.07 1.72
CA ILE A 4 14.40 8.85 2.94
C ILE A 4 15.39 9.01 4.09
N VAL A 5 15.11 9.92 5.01
CA VAL A 5 16.02 10.27 6.12
C VAL A 5 15.37 10.10 7.49
N ASP A 6 14.04 10.05 7.54
CA ASP A 6 13.24 9.92 8.75
C ASP A 6 11.86 9.31 8.43
N ILE A 7 11.06 9.08 9.47
CA ILE A 7 9.72 8.48 9.37
C ILE A 7 8.76 9.36 8.55
N GLU A 8 8.83 10.68 8.73
CA GLU A 8 7.94 11.63 8.05
C GLU A 8 8.16 11.63 6.53
N THR A 9 9.44 11.70 6.11
CA THR A 9 9.80 11.63 4.69
C THR A 9 9.47 10.27 4.07
N ALA A 10 9.55 9.18 4.84
CA ALA A 10 9.10 7.86 4.40
C ALA A 10 7.58 7.82 4.19
N LEU A 11 6.80 8.29 5.16
CA LEU A 11 5.34 8.35 5.06
C LEU A 11 4.89 9.22 3.89
N LYS A 12 5.52 10.38 3.70
CA LYS A 12 5.18 11.26 2.58
C LYS A 12 5.51 10.62 1.24
N MET A 13 6.66 9.95 1.13
CA MET A 13 7.01 9.19 -0.07
C MET A 13 6.02 8.06 -0.32
N PHE A 14 5.62 7.33 0.72
CA PHE A 14 4.66 6.23 0.63
C PHE A 14 3.31 6.76 0.11
N GLU A 15 2.80 7.83 0.69
CA GLU A 15 1.54 8.47 0.31
C GLU A 15 1.55 8.92 -1.16
N ASP A 16 2.50 9.79 -1.53
CA ASP A 16 2.58 10.38 -2.89
C ASP A 16 2.80 9.30 -3.97
N ALA A 17 3.65 8.33 -3.67
CA ALA A 17 3.92 7.22 -4.58
C ALA A 17 2.72 6.29 -4.72
N SER A 18 1.99 6.02 -3.63
CA SER A 18 0.78 5.20 -3.66
C SER A 18 -0.32 5.83 -4.51
N ILE A 19 -0.49 7.15 -4.43
CA ILE A 19 -1.44 7.89 -5.28
C ILE A 19 -1.02 7.73 -6.74
N THR A 20 0.21 8.11 -7.06
CA THR A 20 0.71 8.10 -8.44
C THR A 20 0.69 6.69 -9.04
N GLN A 21 1.02 5.66 -8.25
CA GLN A 21 1.05 4.27 -8.69
C GLN A 21 -0.35 3.83 -9.12
N VAL A 22 -1.36 4.06 -8.28
CA VAL A 22 -2.74 3.66 -8.55
C VAL A 22 -3.27 4.38 -9.79
N GLU A 23 -3.14 5.70 -9.86
CA GLU A 23 -3.62 6.47 -11.00
C GLU A 23 -2.92 6.05 -12.31
N SER A 24 -1.62 5.77 -12.25
CA SER A 24 -0.88 5.34 -13.44
C SER A 24 -1.30 3.95 -13.89
N THR A 25 -1.55 3.02 -12.96
CA THR A 25 -2.02 1.67 -13.27
C THR A 25 -3.41 1.70 -13.91
N GLU A 26 -4.33 2.49 -13.37
CA GLU A 26 -5.68 2.64 -13.94
C GLU A 26 -5.66 3.24 -15.34
N ASN A 27 -4.70 4.13 -15.62
CA ASN A 27 -4.51 4.74 -16.93
C ASN A 27 -3.62 3.90 -17.87
N GLY A 28 -3.22 2.67 -17.49
CA GLY A 28 -2.37 1.79 -18.30
C GLY A 28 -0.91 2.24 -18.44
N ASN A 29 -0.47 3.24 -17.67
CA ASN A 29 0.91 3.73 -17.66
C ASN A 29 1.80 2.89 -16.73
N TYR A 30 2.05 1.64 -17.12
CA TYR A 30 2.81 0.68 -16.31
C TYR A 30 4.22 1.17 -15.95
N LYS A 31 4.88 1.96 -16.81
CA LYS A 31 6.22 2.50 -16.53
C LYS A 31 6.22 3.41 -15.30
N VAL A 32 5.24 4.33 -15.23
CA VAL A 32 5.11 5.23 -14.09
C VAL A 32 4.53 4.49 -12.89
N GLY A 33 3.59 3.58 -13.10
CA GLY A 33 3.05 2.70 -12.06
C GLY A 33 4.15 1.93 -11.35
N ASN A 34 4.93 1.14 -12.09
CA ASN A 34 6.00 0.29 -11.53
C ASN A 34 7.06 1.11 -10.80
N LYS A 35 7.48 2.25 -11.38
CA LYS A 35 8.46 3.15 -10.74
C LYS A 35 7.97 3.70 -9.41
N ASN A 36 6.67 3.97 -9.27
CA ASN A 36 6.12 4.43 -7.99
C ASN A 36 5.84 3.27 -7.04
N TYR A 37 5.52 2.08 -7.54
CA TYR A 37 5.46 0.88 -6.71
C TYR A 37 6.81 0.58 -6.02
N GLU A 38 7.93 0.73 -6.75
CA GLU A 38 9.27 0.63 -6.15
C GLU A 38 9.48 1.63 -5.00
N LYS A 39 8.96 2.85 -5.12
CA LYS A 39 9.04 3.85 -4.04
C LYS A 39 8.17 3.48 -2.84
N VAL A 40 6.97 2.92 -3.08
CA VAL A 40 6.10 2.39 -2.02
C VAL A 40 6.84 1.31 -1.23
N ILE A 41 7.47 0.35 -1.94
CA ILE A 41 8.29 -0.70 -1.31
C ILE A 41 9.44 -0.09 -0.52
N ASN A 42 10.21 0.84 -1.11
CA ASN A 42 11.35 1.45 -0.44
C ASN A 42 10.94 2.21 0.84
N ALA A 43 9.81 2.92 0.81
CA ALA A 43 9.27 3.62 1.97
C ALA A 43 8.81 2.64 3.06
N ALA A 44 8.07 1.59 2.71
CA ALA A 44 7.63 0.57 3.65
C ALA A 44 8.82 -0.17 4.29
N SER A 45 9.82 -0.55 3.49
CA SER A 45 11.05 -1.18 3.97
C SER A 45 11.82 -0.28 4.94
N PHE A 46 11.90 1.03 4.65
CA PHE A 46 12.50 1.98 5.57
C PHE A 46 11.73 2.02 6.90
N LEU A 47 10.41 2.21 6.86
CA LEU A 47 9.57 2.23 8.06
C LEU A 47 9.73 0.94 8.88
N LYS A 48 9.78 -0.22 8.22
CA LYS A 48 10.04 -1.49 8.89
C LYS A 48 11.41 -1.53 9.57
N SER A 49 12.47 -1.10 8.88
CA SER A 49 13.83 -1.05 9.46
C SER A 49 13.94 -0.12 10.66
N GLN A 50 13.04 0.87 10.76
CA GLN A 50 12.94 1.78 11.90
C GLN A 50 11.95 1.30 12.96
N ASN A 51 11.41 0.08 12.88
CA ASN A 51 10.34 -0.43 13.74
C ASN A 51 9.16 0.56 13.83
N SER A 52 8.76 1.12 12.70
CA SER A 52 7.74 2.17 12.60
C SER A 52 6.71 1.89 11.50
N ILE A 53 6.57 0.62 11.09
CA ILE A 53 5.65 0.19 10.03
C ILE A 53 4.18 0.42 10.42
N GLU A 54 3.86 0.38 11.71
CA GLU A 54 2.57 0.75 12.27
C GLU A 54 2.19 2.20 11.96
N SER A 55 3.14 3.07 11.63
CA SER A 55 2.84 4.43 11.19
C SER A 55 1.92 4.45 9.96
N LEU A 56 1.87 3.38 9.15
CA LEU A 56 0.96 3.25 8.02
C LEU A 56 -0.53 3.18 8.43
N PHE A 57 -0.86 2.92 9.71
CA PHE A 57 -2.24 2.95 10.19
C PHE A 57 -2.94 4.29 9.93
N GLN A 58 -2.20 5.39 9.93
CA GLN A 58 -2.74 6.74 9.72
C GLN A 58 -3.27 6.95 8.28
N LEU A 59 -2.83 6.12 7.33
CA LEU A 59 -3.20 6.23 5.91
C LEU A 59 -4.40 5.34 5.52
N LEU A 60 -4.92 4.54 6.45
CA LEU A 60 -6.07 3.64 6.19
C LEU A 60 -7.39 4.40 5.94
N ASP A 61 -7.50 5.62 6.46
CA ASP A 61 -8.65 6.51 6.28
C ASP A 61 -8.35 7.65 5.29
N HIS A 62 -7.27 7.53 4.52
CA HIS A 62 -6.85 8.53 3.55
C HIS A 62 -7.90 8.73 2.45
N GLN A 63 -8.09 9.97 1.97
CA GLN A 63 -9.12 10.31 0.99
C GLN A 63 -8.93 9.52 -0.32
N HIS A 64 -7.70 9.50 -0.82
CA HIS A 64 -7.32 8.71 -2.00
C HIS A 64 -7.21 7.21 -1.68
N LYS A 65 -7.63 6.35 -2.62
CA LYS A 65 -7.62 4.88 -2.46
C LYS A 65 -6.22 4.26 -2.46
N GLY A 66 -5.25 4.89 -3.11
CA GLY A 66 -3.86 4.41 -3.19
C GLY A 66 -3.21 4.20 -1.82
N PRO A 67 -3.06 5.24 -0.98
CA PRO A 67 -2.50 5.07 0.36
C PRO A 67 -3.28 4.06 1.19
N ARG A 68 -4.62 4.05 1.11
CA ARG A 68 -5.46 3.06 1.80
C ARG A 68 -5.14 1.62 1.39
N LEU A 69 -5.07 1.36 0.08
CA LEU A 69 -4.77 0.04 -0.48
C LEU A 69 -3.42 -0.46 0.04
N TRP A 70 -2.36 0.30 -0.24
CA TRP A 70 -1.02 -0.17 0.05
C TRP A 70 -0.76 -0.26 1.55
N SER A 71 -1.24 0.70 2.36
CA SER A 71 -1.13 0.59 3.82
C SER A 71 -1.85 -0.64 4.35
N ALA A 72 -3.07 -0.91 3.87
CA ALA A 72 -3.81 -2.10 4.30
C ALA A 72 -3.07 -3.39 3.92
N CYS A 73 -2.45 -3.46 2.73
CA CYS A 73 -1.59 -4.59 2.38
C CYS A 73 -0.48 -4.78 3.42
N TYR A 74 0.34 -3.75 3.68
CA TYR A 74 1.51 -3.89 4.57
C TYR A 74 1.15 -4.19 6.04
N ILE A 75 0.00 -3.73 6.54
CA ILE A 75 -0.39 -3.92 7.94
C ILE A 75 -1.23 -5.17 8.21
N LEU A 76 -1.49 -6.02 7.20
CA LEU A 76 -2.26 -7.27 7.35
C LEU A 76 -1.77 -8.15 8.52
N HIS A 77 -0.45 -8.28 8.67
CA HIS A 77 0.15 -9.08 9.74
C HIS A 77 0.16 -8.39 11.12
N LEU A 78 -0.13 -7.08 11.19
CA LEU A 78 -0.14 -6.30 12.44
C LEU A 78 -1.56 -6.19 13.01
N ASP A 79 -2.53 -5.91 12.15
CA ASP A 79 -3.95 -5.85 12.50
C ASP A 79 -4.77 -6.34 11.30
N GLU A 80 -4.91 -7.66 11.22
CA GLU A 80 -5.64 -8.34 10.16
C GLU A 80 -7.07 -7.80 10.02
N LYS A 81 -7.77 -7.62 11.15
CA LYS A 81 -9.16 -7.19 11.15
C LYS A 81 -9.32 -5.83 10.48
N LYS A 82 -8.45 -4.87 10.82
CA LYS A 82 -8.49 -3.52 10.26
C LYS A 82 -8.07 -3.50 8.79
N ALA A 83 -6.98 -4.19 8.45
CA ALA A 83 -6.52 -4.32 7.07
C ALA A 83 -7.58 -4.95 6.15
N ILE A 84 -8.13 -6.10 6.55
CA ILE A 84 -9.17 -6.81 5.79
C ILE A 84 -10.39 -5.92 5.59
N LYS A 85 -10.81 -5.15 6.61
CA LYS A 85 -11.94 -4.23 6.47
C LYS A 85 -11.69 -3.23 5.33
N VAL A 86 -10.51 -2.60 5.28
CA VAL A 86 -10.17 -1.63 4.24
C VAL A 86 -10.07 -2.29 2.87
N LEU A 87 -9.38 -3.43 2.76
CA LEU A 87 -9.25 -4.17 1.49
C LEU A 87 -10.61 -4.62 0.95
N LYS A 88 -11.54 -5.08 1.81
CA LYS A 88 -12.91 -5.45 1.42
C LYS A 88 -13.73 -4.27 0.91
N GLU A 89 -13.51 -3.06 1.42
CA GLU A 89 -14.18 -1.87 0.87
C GLU A 89 -13.61 -1.47 -0.48
N ILE A 90 -12.30 -1.62 -0.67
CA ILE A 90 -11.65 -1.33 -1.96
C ILE A 90 -12.01 -2.38 -3.01
N SER A 91 -12.12 -3.67 -2.64
CA SER A 91 -12.44 -4.76 -3.55
C SER A 91 -13.83 -4.65 -4.18
N LYS A 92 -14.73 -3.85 -3.61
CA LYS A 92 -16.06 -3.56 -4.20
C LYS A 92 -15.98 -2.63 -5.42
N GLN A 93 -14.85 -1.97 -5.64
CA GLN A 93 -14.66 -1.07 -6.78
C GLN A 93 -14.33 -1.88 -8.03
N ALA A 94 -14.85 -1.46 -9.19
CA ALA A 94 -14.48 -2.07 -10.45
C ALA A 94 -13.04 -1.69 -10.86
N GLY A 95 -12.40 -2.54 -11.66
CA GLY A 95 -11.09 -2.27 -12.25
C GLY A 95 -9.92 -2.85 -11.44
N ILE A 96 -8.71 -2.57 -11.93
CA ILE A 96 -7.48 -3.23 -11.49
C ILE A 96 -7.23 -3.05 -9.99
N ILE A 97 -7.64 -1.92 -9.41
CA ILE A 97 -7.45 -1.63 -7.98
C ILE A 97 -8.35 -2.49 -7.10
N GLY A 98 -9.62 -2.67 -7.48
CA GLY A 98 -10.52 -3.60 -6.79
C GLY A 98 -10.02 -5.03 -6.88
N SER A 99 -9.61 -5.47 -8.07
CA SER A 99 -9.02 -6.79 -8.29
C SER A 99 -7.73 -7.00 -7.49
N THR A 100 -6.90 -5.96 -7.34
CA THR A 100 -5.68 -6.02 -6.52
C THR A 100 -6.02 -6.29 -5.05
N ALA A 101 -7.03 -5.61 -4.51
CA ALA A 101 -7.47 -5.82 -3.13
C ALA A 101 -8.09 -7.22 -2.94
N GLU A 102 -8.91 -7.67 -3.90
CA GLU A 102 -9.51 -9.01 -3.90
C GLU A 102 -8.45 -10.12 -3.92
N ILE A 103 -7.50 -10.05 -4.86
CA ILE A 103 -6.41 -11.02 -4.97
C ILE A 103 -5.56 -11.00 -3.69
N THR A 104 -5.27 -9.83 -3.12
CA THR A 104 -4.53 -9.73 -1.86
C THR A 104 -5.25 -10.45 -0.72
N LEU A 105 -6.56 -10.27 -0.58
CA LEU A 105 -7.37 -10.96 0.43
C LEU A 105 -7.36 -12.48 0.24
N ASP A 106 -7.47 -12.95 -1.01
CA ASP A 106 -7.46 -14.37 -1.34
C ASP A 106 -6.11 -15.02 -1.05
N GLU A 107 -5.01 -14.38 -1.45
CA GLU A 107 -3.66 -14.88 -1.19
C GLU A 107 -3.30 -14.82 0.31
N TRP A 108 -3.79 -13.81 1.03
CA TRP A 108 -3.70 -13.77 2.49
C TRP A 108 -4.41 -14.96 3.14
N LYS A 109 -5.66 -15.22 2.74
CA LYS A 109 -6.46 -16.34 3.26
C LYS A 109 -5.82 -17.70 2.97
N LYS A 110 -5.11 -17.84 1.85
CA LYS A 110 -4.36 -19.05 1.50
C LYS A 110 -3.04 -19.21 2.28
N GLY A 111 -2.59 -18.16 2.97
CA GLY A 111 -1.29 -18.15 3.66
C GLY A 111 -0.10 -17.98 2.71
N ASN A 112 -0.32 -17.48 1.49
CA ASN A 112 0.72 -17.34 0.46
C ASN A 112 1.53 -16.04 0.59
N LEU A 113 1.03 -15.07 1.36
CA LEU A 113 1.70 -13.79 1.55
C LEU A 113 2.67 -13.84 2.72
N THR A 114 3.94 -13.57 2.42
CA THR A 114 4.98 -13.33 3.42
C THR A 114 5.21 -11.83 3.55
N PHE A 115 5.24 -11.34 4.79
CA PHE A 115 5.48 -9.93 5.06
C PHE A 115 6.97 -9.72 5.32
N LEU A 116 7.67 -9.25 4.28
CA LEU A 116 9.09 -8.88 4.31
C LEU A 116 9.39 -7.75 5.26
#